data_AF-A0A4R5ILH0-F1
#
_entry.id   AF-A0A4R5ILH0-F1
#
_cell.length_a   1.000
_cell.length_b   1.000
_cell.length_c   1.000
_cell.angle_alpha   90.00
_cell.angle_beta   90.00
_cell.angle_gamma   90.00
#
_symmetry.space_group_name_H-M   'P 1'
#
loop_
_entity.id
_entity.type
_entity.pdbx_description
1 polymer ?
#
loop_
_entity_poly.entity_id
_entity_poly.type
_entity_poly.pdbx_seq_one_letter_code
_entity_poly.pdbx_strand_id
1 'polypeptide(L)'
;MQETKSAAAIVRPDSVGLENILVKHRPDIVLGVGERRLLVEIAVRNKVSSEKRAQLTARGYAAVEIDLTRDRPETVGDLAAILFGDDSRKQWLVNGKLDLERERLEQECETAFQEQVREYAEREEAKRAGRSPVAQLVRTVPADATRFKTPDGSLWIRFVASNEVLIVVEDGARGILGELRIIATMRADNAFQVSKSTWIRLQRTYGATPI
;
A
#
# COMPACT_ATOMS: atom_id res chain seq x y z
N MET A 1 5.86 16.76 -6.41
CA MET A 1 5.39 17.56 -5.26
C MET A 1 6.63 17.93 -4.46
N GLN A 2 6.97 19.21 -4.41
CA GLN A 2 8.06 19.69 -3.55
C GLN A 2 7.49 19.89 -2.15
N GLU A 3 7.97 19.12 -1.18
CA GLU A 3 7.72 19.40 0.23
C GLU A 3 8.33 20.77 0.56
N THR A 4 7.48 21.77 0.74
CA THR A 4 7.86 23.01 1.39
C THR A 4 8.19 22.69 2.85
N LYS A 5 9.48 22.42 3.12
CA LYS A 5 10.03 22.35 4.47
C LYS A 5 9.73 23.68 5.16
N SER A 6 8.73 23.66 6.04
CA SER A 6 8.34 24.86 6.81
C SER A 6 9.58 25.41 7.52
N ALA A 7 9.82 26.71 7.40
CA ALA A 7 10.98 27.35 8.01
C ALA A 7 10.99 27.05 9.52
N ALA A 8 12.13 26.63 10.04
CA ALA A 8 12.27 26.31 11.46
C ALA A 8 11.88 27.54 12.30
N ALA A 9 10.75 27.43 13.02
CA ALA A 9 10.29 28.51 13.88
C ALA A 9 11.18 28.56 15.13
N ILE A 10 11.89 29.67 15.32
CA ILE A 10 12.67 29.90 16.54
C ILE A 10 11.68 30.17 17.68
N VAL A 11 11.64 29.27 18.65
CA VAL A 11 10.86 29.44 19.88
C VAL A 11 11.74 30.13 20.91
N ARG A 12 11.28 31.27 21.44
CA ARG A 12 11.93 32.00 22.53
C ARG A 12 11.20 31.71 23.84
N PRO A 13 11.84 31.07 24.83
CA PRO A 13 11.25 30.90 26.15
C PRO A 13 11.01 32.25 26.84
N ASP A 14 9.85 32.39 27.47
CA ASP A 14 9.50 33.56 28.29
C ASP A 14 10.06 33.43 29.72
N SER A 15 10.37 32.20 30.14
CA SER A 15 10.96 31.90 31.44
C SER A 15 11.87 30.68 31.39
N VAL A 16 12.84 30.65 32.31
CA VAL A 16 13.73 29.52 32.55
C VAL A 16 13.80 29.24 34.06
N GLY A 17 13.71 27.96 34.43
CA GLY A 17 13.93 27.49 35.80
C GLY A 17 14.97 26.38 35.80
N LEU A 18 15.92 26.44 36.73
CA LEU A 18 16.91 25.39 36.94
C LEU A 18 16.47 24.47 38.07
N GLU A 19 16.63 23.17 37.87
CA GLU A 19 16.39 22.13 38.88
C GLU A 19 15.07 22.26 39.66
N ASN A 20 14.02 22.70 38.97
CA ASN A 20 12.72 22.98 39.58
C ASN A 20 12.00 21.66 39.89
N ILE A 21 11.62 21.44 41.16
CA ILE A 21 10.91 20.21 41.54
C ILE A 21 9.48 20.28 40.99
N LEU A 22 9.25 19.59 39.88
CA LEU A 22 7.92 19.34 39.35
C LEU A 22 7.36 18.08 40.01
N VAL A 23 6.75 18.26 41.18
CA VAL A 23 6.09 17.24 42.00
C VAL A 23 7.05 16.16 42.53
N LYS A 24 7.51 15.25 41.66
CA LYS A 24 8.43 14.13 41.95
C LYS A 24 9.54 13.98 40.91
N HIS A 25 9.59 14.88 39.94
CA HIS A 25 10.57 14.87 38.85
C HIS A 25 11.31 16.20 38.87
N ARG A 26 12.64 16.14 38.88
CA ARG A 26 13.52 17.32 38.93
C ARG A 26 14.29 17.37 37.61
N PRO A 27 13.72 17.98 36.56
CA PRO A 27 14.43 18.22 35.32
C PRO A 27 15.56 19.23 35.56
N ASP A 28 16.64 19.11 34.79
CA ASP A 28 17.78 20.02 34.90
C ASP A 28 17.37 21.44 34.53
N ILE A 29 16.55 21.58 33.48
CA ILE A 29 16.04 22.86 33.01
C ILE A 29 14.55 22.74 32.68
N VAL A 30 13.77 23.76 33.05
CA VAL A 30 12.38 23.96 32.66
C VAL A 30 12.28 25.25 31.88
N LEU A 31 11.84 25.16 30.63
CA LEU A 31 11.56 26.31 29.77
C LEU A 31 10.05 26.57 29.73
N GLY A 32 9.64 27.80 29.99
CA GLY A 32 8.26 28.24 29.85
C GLY A 32 8.05 29.02 28.55
N VAL A 33 6.99 28.69 27.80
CA VAL A 33 6.52 29.44 26.62
C VAL A 33 5.01 29.63 26.76
N GLY A 34 4.58 30.83 27.15
CA GLY A 34 3.22 31.07 27.65
C GLY A 34 2.87 30.11 28.80
N GLU A 35 1.77 29.38 28.66
CA GLU A 35 1.31 28.39 29.65
C GLU A 35 1.98 27.02 29.51
N ARG A 36 2.77 26.82 28.46
CA ARG A 36 3.41 25.53 28.17
C ARG A 36 4.78 25.45 28.81
N ARG A 37 5.15 24.22 29.19
CA ARG A 37 6.46 23.90 29.74
C ARG A 37 7.15 22.86 28.88
N LEU A 38 8.42 23.10 28.59
CA LEU A 38 9.33 22.14 27.99
C LEU A 38 10.38 21.75 29.04
N LEU A 39 10.47 20.45 29.31
CA LEU A 39 11.45 19.91 30.24
C LEU A 39 12.71 19.53 29.45
N VAL A 40 13.88 19.85 29.99
CA VAL A 40 15.16 19.50 29.38
C VAL A 40 16.00 18.74 30.39
N GLU A 41 16.52 17.60 29.94
CA GLU A 41 17.35 16.67 30.70
C GLU A 41 18.74 16.62 30.04
N ILE A 42 19.80 16.72 30.83
CA ILE A 42 21.19 16.70 30.37
C ILE A 42 21.82 15.37 30.83
N ALA A 43 21.94 14.44 29.90
CA ALA A 43 22.50 13.12 30.18
C ALA A 43 24.04 13.17 30.17
N VAL A 44 24.66 13.33 31.33
CA VAL A 44 26.14 13.35 31.47
C VAL A 44 26.73 11.96 31.65
N ARG A 45 26.04 11.10 32.41
CA ARG A 45 26.49 9.72 32.72
C ARG A 45 25.52 8.68 32.18
N ASN A 46 24.24 8.84 32.51
CA ASN A 46 23.18 7.95 32.11
C ASN A 46 22.11 8.76 31.40
N LYS A 47 21.52 8.14 30.37
CA LYS A 47 20.32 8.66 29.72
C LYS A 47 19.10 8.48 30.62
N VAL A 48 18.05 9.23 30.32
CA VAL A 48 16.73 9.08 30.94
C VAL A 48 16.22 7.66 30.71
N SER A 49 15.84 6.99 31.80
CA SER A 49 15.33 5.62 31.75
C SER A 49 13.97 5.56 31.06
N SER A 50 13.62 4.37 30.55
CA SER A 50 12.29 4.10 29.97
C SER A 50 11.16 4.36 30.98
N GLU A 51 11.37 4.02 32.25
CA GLU A 51 10.40 4.29 33.32
C GLU A 51 10.17 5.79 33.51
N LYS A 52 11.26 6.58 33.57
CA LYS A 52 11.18 8.04 33.71
C LYS A 52 10.50 8.66 32.50
N ARG A 53 10.80 8.17 31.29
CA ARG A 53 10.12 8.58 30.05
C ARG A 53 8.62 8.27 30.08
N ALA A 54 8.22 7.07 30.51
CA ALA A 54 6.81 6.69 30.62
C ALA A 54 6.04 7.60 31.59
N GLN A 55 6.65 7.98 32.72
CA GLN A 55 6.05 8.93 33.67
C GLN A 55 5.86 10.33 33.07
N LEU A 56 6.80 10.78 32.24
CA LEU A 56 6.68 12.06 31.53
C LEU A 56 5.54 12.03 30.49
N THR A 57 5.46 10.96 29.71
CA THR A 57 4.38 10.73 28.74
C THR A 57 3.01 10.70 29.41
N ALA A 58 2.85 9.90 30.48
CA ALA A 58 1.58 9.75 31.19
C ALA A 58 1.06 11.07 31.79
N ARG A 59 1.96 12.03 32.05
CA ARG A 59 1.63 13.35 32.58
C ARG A 59 1.49 14.43 31.51
N GLY A 60 1.66 14.08 30.24
CA GLY A 60 1.55 15.00 29.11
C GLY A 60 2.66 16.06 29.05
N TYR A 61 3.81 15.82 29.67
CA TYR A 61 4.93 16.75 29.61
C TYR A 61 5.67 16.63 28.28
N ALA A 62 6.00 17.77 27.67
CA ALA A 62 6.97 17.80 26.58
C ALA A 62 8.39 17.77 27.17
N ALA A 63 9.24 16.90 26.64
CA ALA A 63 10.58 16.72 27.17
C ALA A 63 11.62 16.43 26.09
N VAL A 64 12.80 17.03 26.23
CA VAL A 64 13.99 16.82 25.39
C VAL A 64 15.14 16.34 26.26
N GLU A 65 15.95 15.43 25.74
CA GLU A 65 17.23 15.03 26.30
C GLU A 65 18.37 15.62 25.47
N ILE A 66 19.42 16.04 26.16
CA ILE A 66 20.70 16.42 25.57
C ILE A 66 21.72 15.37 26.00
N ASP A 67 22.16 14.56 25.04
CA ASP A 67 23.09 13.46 25.29
C ASP A 67 24.55 13.93 25.29
N LEU A 68 25.13 14.04 26.48
CA LEU A 68 26.55 14.36 26.72
C LEU A 68 27.32 13.14 27.24
N THR A 69 26.80 11.93 27.07
CA THR A 69 27.42 10.72 27.66
C THR A 69 28.72 10.34 26.97
N ARG A 70 28.84 10.60 25.66
CA ARG A 70 30.00 10.24 24.82
C ARG A 70 30.94 11.40 24.54
N ASP A 71 30.38 12.54 24.15
CA ASP A 71 31.14 13.73 23.74
C ASP A 71 30.75 14.91 24.63
N ARG A 72 31.63 15.21 25.60
CA ARG A 72 31.39 16.22 26.62
C ARG A 72 31.98 17.56 26.17
N PRO A 73 31.23 18.65 26.31
CA PRO A 73 31.77 19.98 26.05
C PRO A 73 32.93 20.27 27.03
N GLU A 74 34.04 20.79 26.50
CA GLU A 74 35.21 21.17 27.29
C GLU A 74 35.04 22.56 27.91
N THR A 75 34.30 23.43 27.23
CA THR A 75 34.05 24.80 27.66
C THR A 75 32.57 25.11 27.82
N VAL A 76 32.29 26.18 28.56
CA VAL A 76 30.93 26.75 28.67
C VAL A 76 30.43 27.20 27.29
N GLY A 77 31.32 27.67 26.41
CA GLY A 77 30.99 28.04 25.03
C GLY A 77 30.51 26.85 24.21
N ASP A 78 31.17 25.69 24.34
CA ASP A 78 30.77 24.46 23.66
C ASP A 78 29.40 23.98 24.15
N LEU A 79 29.18 24.02 25.46
CA LEU A 79 27.87 23.70 26.03
C LEU A 79 26.78 24.65 25.54
N ALA A 80 27.07 25.95 25.44
CA ALA A 80 26.14 26.94 24.92
C ALA A 80 25.80 26.69 23.43
N ALA A 81 26.80 26.32 22.62
CA ALA A 81 26.59 25.94 21.23
C ALA A 81 25.64 24.73 21.11
N ILE A 82 25.78 23.74 22.00
CA ILE A 82 24.88 22.58 22.06
C ILE A 82 23.47 22.98 22.49
N LEU A 83 23.35 23.82 23.52
CA LEU A 83 22.06 24.20 24.09
C LEU A 83 21.23 25.08 23.13
N PHE A 84 21.89 26.03 22.47
CA PHE A 84 21.21 27.08 21.69
C PHE A 84 21.35 26.93 20.18
N GLY A 85 22.28 26.11 19.69
CA GLY A 85 22.45 25.81 18.27
C GLY A 85 21.55 24.67 17.78
N ASP A 86 21.72 24.28 16.52
CA ASP A 86 21.23 23.00 16.01
C ASP A 86 22.31 21.93 16.27
N ASP A 87 21.97 20.87 17.00
CA ASP A 87 22.95 19.84 17.42
C ASP A 87 22.24 18.49 17.54
N SER A 88 22.87 17.45 16.99
CA SER A 88 22.32 16.09 16.91
C SER A 88 22.22 15.38 18.27
N ARG A 89 22.85 15.93 19.32
CA ARG A 89 22.75 15.44 20.70
C ARG A 89 21.40 15.75 21.35
N LYS A 90 20.60 16.66 20.77
CA LYS A 90 19.25 16.99 21.24
C LYS A 90 18.23 15.99 20.68
N GLN A 91 17.48 15.35 21.56
CA GLN A 91 16.51 14.32 21.18
C GLN A 91 15.20 14.50 21.93
N TRP A 92 14.06 14.32 21.25
CA TRP A 92 12.76 14.31 21.91
C TRP A 92 12.61 13.05 22.76
N LEU A 93 12.37 13.23 24.06
CA LEU A 93 11.92 12.15 24.94
C LEU A 93 10.40 11.96 24.79
N VAL A 94 9.66 13.07 24.83
CA VAL A 94 8.21 13.09 24.70
C VAL A 94 7.81 14.30 23.88
N ASN A 95 7.08 14.06 22.79
CA ASN A 95 6.55 15.10 21.92
C ASN A 95 5.08 14.78 21.63
N GLY A 96 4.19 15.30 22.46
CA GLY A 96 2.76 15.01 22.33
C GLY A 96 2.17 15.40 20.97
N LYS A 97 2.74 16.39 20.27
CA LYS A 97 2.29 16.71 18.91
C LYS A 97 2.69 15.63 17.90
N LEU A 98 3.91 15.12 18.02
CA LEU A 98 4.41 14.06 17.15
C LEU A 98 3.64 12.76 17.40
N ASP A 99 3.30 12.48 18.65
CA ASP A 99 2.55 11.27 19.02
C ASP A 99 1.12 11.32 18.44
N LEU A 100 0.43 12.46 18.55
CA LEU A 100 -0.89 12.66 17.94
C LEU A 100 -0.86 12.55 16.41
N GLU A 101 0.16 13.14 15.78
CA GLU A 101 0.30 13.10 14.33
C GLU A 101 0.62 11.69 13.83
N ARG A 102 1.45 10.94 14.58
CA ARG A 102 1.72 9.53 14.32
C ARG A 102 0.43 8.71 14.39
N GLU A 103 -0.35 8.87 15.46
CA GLU A 103 -1.62 8.16 15.63
C GLU A 103 -2.60 8.46 14.49
N ARG A 104 -2.70 9.73 14.07
CA ARG A 104 -3.49 10.14 12.91
C ARG A 104 -3.05 9.41 11.64
N LEU A 105 -1.75 9.42 11.34
CA LEU A 105 -1.20 8.78 10.15
C LEU A 105 -1.36 7.25 10.16
N GLU A 106 -1.25 6.63 11.34
CA GLU A 106 -1.48 5.20 11.52
C GLU A 106 -2.94 4.84 11.25
N GLN A 107 -3.90 5.64 11.72
CA GLN A 107 -5.33 5.46 11.43
C GLN A 107 -5.66 5.62 9.93
N GLU A 108 -5.02 6.60 9.27
CA GLU A 108 -5.17 6.80 7.82
C GLU A 108 -4.64 5.60 7.02
N CYS A 109 -3.45 5.10 7.39
CA CYS A 109 -2.87 3.90 6.78
C CYS A 109 -3.77 2.67 6.96
N GLU A 110 -4.29 2.46 8.17
CA GLU A 110 -5.17 1.34 8.48
C GLU A 110 -6.46 1.41 7.66
N THR A 111 -7.08 2.59 7.59
CA THR A 111 -8.30 2.80 6.80
C THR A 111 -8.07 2.48 5.32
N ALA A 112 -6.99 2.99 4.74
CA ALA A 112 -6.64 2.74 3.34
C ALA A 112 -6.37 1.25 3.07
N PHE A 113 -5.72 0.56 4.02
CA PHE A 113 -5.48 -0.87 3.93
C PHE A 113 -6.79 -1.67 3.93
N GLN A 114 -7.73 -1.34 4.82
CA GLN A 114 -9.04 -1.99 4.90
C GLN A 114 -9.86 -1.80 3.62
N GLU A 115 -9.85 -0.60 3.03
CA GLU A 115 -10.49 -0.32 1.75
C GLU A 115 -9.91 -1.19 0.63
N GLN A 116 -8.58 -1.30 0.56
CA GLN A 116 -7.91 -2.12 -0.44
C GLN A 116 -8.24 -3.62 -0.29
N VAL A 117 -8.31 -4.13 0.95
CA VAL A 117 -8.72 -5.50 1.23
C VAL A 117 -10.16 -5.75 0.78
N ARG A 118 -11.07 -4.80 1.05
CA ARG A 118 -12.47 -4.90 0.64
C ARG A 118 -12.61 -4.90 -0.88
N GLU A 119 -11.96 -3.97 -1.58
CA GLU A 119 -11.96 -3.95 -3.05
C GLU A 119 -11.43 -5.25 -3.65
N TYR A 120 -10.36 -5.80 -3.07
CA TYR A 120 -9.81 -7.07 -3.53
C TYR A 120 -10.80 -8.22 -3.34
N ALA A 121 -11.47 -8.29 -2.19
CA ALA A 121 -12.49 -9.29 -1.92
C ALA A 121 -13.67 -9.19 -2.91
N GLU A 122 -14.18 -7.97 -3.14
CA GLU A 122 -15.28 -7.72 -4.10
C GLU A 122 -14.88 -8.11 -5.53
N ARG A 123 -13.63 -7.82 -5.95
CA ARG A 123 -13.12 -8.25 -7.26
C ARG A 123 -12.99 -9.76 -7.38
N GLU A 124 -12.54 -10.44 -6.32
CA GLU A 124 -12.46 -11.91 -6.31
C GLU A 124 -13.84 -12.56 -6.34
N GLU A 125 -14.82 -12.01 -5.63
CA GLU A 125 -16.22 -12.46 -5.69
C GLU A 125 -16.82 -12.22 -7.07
N ALA A 126 -16.62 -11.04 -7.67
CA ALA A 126 -17.08 -10.75 -9.03
C ALA A 126 -16.45 -11.69 -10.07
N LYS A 127 -15.17 -12.06 -9.92
CA LYS A 127 -14.53 -13.08 -10.78
C LYS A 127 -15.13 -14.47 -10.58
N ARG A 128 -15.48 -14.84 -9.34
CA ARG A 128 -16.14 -16.12 -9.03
C ARG A 128 -17.56 -16.17 -9.59
N ALA A 129 -18.32 -15.08 -9.48
CA ALA A 129 -19.68 -14.96 -10.02
C ALA A 129 -19.70 -14.82 -11.55
N GLY A 130 -18.66 -14.20 -12.14
CA GLY A 130 -18.48 -14.06 -13.59
C GLY A 130 -17.95 -15.29 -14.30
N ARG A 131 -17.59 -16.38 -13.57
CA ARG A 131 -17.34 -17.68 -14.19
C ARG A 131 -18.66 -18.26 -14.69
N SER A 132 -18.93 -18.01 -15.98
CA SER A 132 -20.05 -18.58 -16.71
C SER A 132 -20.18 -20.11 -16.49
N PRO A 133 -21.40 -20.67 -16.36
CA PRO A 133 -21.66 -22.11 -16.28
C PRO A 133 -21.02 -22.93 -17.41
N VAL A 134 -20.62 -22.28 -18.50
CA VAL A 134 -19.92 -22.88 -19.65
C VAL A 134 -18.55 -23.48 -19.26
N ALA A 135 -17.88 -22.98 -18.21
CA ALA A 135 -16.61 -23.56 -17.73
C ALA A 135 -16.78 -24.95 -17.08
N GLN A 136 -17.99 -25.31 -16.65
CA GLN A 136 -18.30 -26.66 -16.15
C GLN A 136 -18.62 -27.67 -17.26
N LEU A 137 -18.69 -27.25 -18.53
CA LEU A 137 -19.04 -28.12 -19.66
C LEU A 137 -17.85 -28.89 -20.27
N VAL A 138 -16.70 -28.95 -19.59
CA VAL A 138 -15.46 -29.50 -20.15
C VAL A 138 -15.05 -30.78 -19.42
N ARG A 139 -15.41 -31.93 -20.01
CA ARG A 139 -14.64 -33.19 -19.87
C ARG A 139 -15.03 -34.31 -20.83
N THR A 140 -16.06 -34.16 -21.65
CA THR A 140 -16.45 -35.21 -22.61
C THR A 140 -16.42 -34.67 -24.03
N VAL A 141 -15.74 -35.39 -24.93
CA VAL A 141 -15.96 -35.22 -26.37
C VAL A 141 -17.44 -35.53 -26.60
N PRO A 142 -18.27 -34.57 -27.06
CA PRO A 142 -19.69 -34.82 -27.27
C PRO A 142 -19.89 -35.90 -28.33
N ALA A 143 -20.85 -36.81 -28.12
CA ALA A 143 -21.10 -37.96 -29.01
C ALA A 143 -21.52 -37.55 -30.44
N ASP A 144 -22.00 -36.33 -30.62
CA ASP A 144 -22.45 -35.73 -31.88
C ASP A 144 -21.39 -34.81 -32.53
N ALA A 145 -20.17 -34.78 -32.02
CA ALA A 145 -19.08 -34.04 -32.63
C ALA A 145 -18.52 -34.78 -33.86
N THR A 146 -18.26 -34.05 -34.94
CA THR A 146 -17.63 -34.60 -36.15
C THR A 146 -16.12 -34.41 -36.06
N ARG A 147 -15.37 -35.50 -36.24
CA ARG A 147 -13.90 -35.49 -36.24
C ARG A 147 -13.36 -35.14 -37.63
N PHE A 148 -12.44 -34.20 -37.68
CA PHE A 148 -11.68 -33.84 -38.87
C PHE A 148 -10.20 -34.15 -38.65
N LYS A 149 -9.59 -34.87 -39.59
CA LYS A 149 -8.15 -35.07 -39.62
C LYS A 149 -7.50 -33.89 -40.33
N THR A 150 -6.38 -33.46 -39.80
CA THR A 150 -5.55 -32.38 -40.35
C THR A 150 -4.10 -32.86 -40.46
N PRO A 151 -3.25 -32.21 -41.26
CA PRO A 151 -1.85 -32.62 -41.41
C PRO A 151 -1.10 -32.74 -40.08
N ASP A 152 -1.43 -31.88 -39.11
CA ASP A 152 -0.73 -31.78 -37.83
C ASP A 152 -1.49 -32.42 -36.66
N GLY A 153 -2.66 -33.02 -36.88
CA GLY A 153 -3.45 -33.62 -35.81
C GLY A 153 -4.91 -33.85 -36.14
N SER A 154 -5.78 -33.79 -35.14
CA SER A 154 -7.23 -33.90 -35.32
C SER A 154 -7.96 -32.79 -34.57
N LEU A 155 -9.13 -32.43 -35.07
CA LEU A 155 -10.06 -31.55 -34.37
C LEU A 155 -11.47 -32.12 -34.41
N TRP A 156 -12.28 -31.75 -33.43
CA TRP A 156 -13.70 -32.08 -33.33
C TRP A 156 -14.51 -30.81 -33.48
N ILE A 157 -15.52 -30.84 -34.36
CA ILE A 157 -16.44 -29.72 -34.56
C ILE A 157 -17.85 -30.17 -34.18
N ARG A 158 -18.56 -29.35 -33.41
CA ARG A 158 -19.98 -29.53 -33.10
C ARG A 158 -20.73 -28.22 -33.29
N PHE A 159 -21.90 -28.27 -33.91
CA PHE A 159 -22.84 -27.14 -33.92
C PHE A 159 -23.62 -27.15 -32.60
N VAL A 160 -23.50 -26.07 -31.81
CA VAL A 160 -24.20 -25.91 -30.52
C VAL A 160 -25.54 -25.19 -30.73
N ALA A 161 -25.60 -24.28 -31.71
CA ALA A 161 -26.80 -23.58 -32.16
C ALA A 161 -26.63 -23.16 -33.62
N SER A 162 -27.67 -22.59 -34.24
CA SER A 162 -27.65 -22.11 -35.64
C SER A 162 -26.47 -21.19 -35.96
N ASN A 163 -25.97 -20.48 -34.94
CA ASN A 163 -24.86 -19.53 -35.03
C ASN A 163 -23.82 -19.77 -33.94
N GLU A 164 -23.60 -21.03 -33.51
CA GLU A 164 -22.55 -21.35 -32.54
C GLU A 164 -21.91 -22.70 -32.86
N VAL A 165 -20.58 -22.71 -32.93
CA VAL A 165 -19.78 -23.89 -33.22
C VAL A 165 -18.78 -24.08 -32.10
N LEU A 166 -18.60 -25.32 -31.67
CA LEU A 166 -17.59 -25.77 -30.73
C LEU A 166 -16.48 -26.47 -31.51
N ILE A 167 -15.23 -26.04 -31.33
CA ILE A 167 -14.06 -26.68 -31.94
C ILE A 167 -13.11 -27.12 -30.82
N VAL A 168 -12.86 -28.43 -30.72
CA VAL A 168 -11.90 -29.04 -29.79
C VAL A 168 -10.72 -29.55 -30.58
N VAL A 169 -9.52 -29.08 -30.28
CA VAL A 169 -8.27 -29.44 -30.96
C VAL A 169 -7.53 -30.49 -30.13
N GLU A 170 -7.25 -31.65 -30.72
CA GLU A 170 -6.41 -32.69 -30.09
C GLU A 170 -4.93 -32.30 -30.18
N ASP A 171 -4.11 -32.81 -29.25
CA ASP A 171 -2.68 -32.52 -29.20
C ASP A 171 -2.00 -32.81 -30.56
N GLY A 172 -1.23 -31.83 -31.06
CA GLY A 172 -0.61 -31.82 -32.39
C GLY A 172 -1.10 -30.68 -33.27
N ALA A 173 -2.39 -30.34 -33.26
CA ALA A 173 -3.00 -29.38 -34.19
C ALA A 173 -2.90 -27.90 -33.74
N ARG A 174 -1.81 -27.50 -33.05
CA ARG A 174 -1.63 -26.13 -32.53
C ARG A 174 -1.53 -25.06 -33.62
N GLY A 175 -1.01 -25.40 -34.81
CA GLY A 175 -0.92 -24.48 -35.96
C GLY A 175 -2.29 -23.97 -36.41
N ILE A 176 -3.31 -24.82 -36.36
CA ILE A 176 -4.68 -24.53 -36.79
C ILE A 176 -5.37 -23.51 -35.89
N LEU A 177 -5.05 -23.49 -34.58
CA LEU A 177 -5.55 -22.44 -33.69
C LEU A 177 -5.04 -21.05 -34.10
N GLY A 178 -3.83 -20.97 -34.66
CA GLY A 178 -3.27 -19.74 -35.23
C GLY A 178 -4.04 -19.28 -36.46
N GLU A 179 -4.29 -20.18 -37.42
CA GLU A 179 -5.03 -19.87 -38.65
C GLU A 179 -6.50 -19.53 -38.39
N LEU A 180 -7.18 -20.30 -37.54
CA LEU A 180 -8.57 -20.02 -37.19
C LEU A 180 -8.71 -18.67 -36.48
N ARG A 181 -7.69 -18.27 -35.70
CA ARG A 181 -7.64 -16.94 -35.10
C ARG A 181 -7.45 -15.84 -36.16
N ILE A 182 -6.65 -16.07 -37.19
CA ILE A 182 -6.49 -15.13 -38.31
C ILE A 182 -7.80 -14.98 -39.09
N ILE A 183 -8.47 -16.09 -39.41
CA ILE A 183 -9.77 -16.08 -40.12
C ILE A 183 -10.85 -15.38 -39.29
N ALA A 184 -10.86 -15.63 -37.98
CA ALA A 184 -11.74 -14.96 -37.02
C ALA A 184 -11.52 -13.44 -36.98
N THR A 185 -10.29 -12.98 -37.24
CA THR A 185 -9.93 -11.56 -37.15
C THR A 185 -10.04 -10.83 -38.50
N MET A 186 -9.93 -11.54 -39.64
CA MET A 186 -9.90 -10.93 -40.98
C MET A 186 -11.27 -10.64 -41.61
N ARG A 187 -12.37 -11.24 -41.14
CA ARG A 187 -13.72 -10.91 -41.61
C ARG A 187 -14.38 -9.92 -40.66
N ALA A 188 -14.19 -8.62 -40.93
CA ALA A 188 -14.67 -7.49 -40.13
C ALA A 188 -16.20 -7.45 -39.89
N ASP A 189 -16.98 -8.26 -40.61
CA ASP A 189 -18.46 -8.28 -40.50
C ASP A 189 -19.00 -9.41 -39.60
N ASN A 190 -18.14 -10.24 -38.99
CA ASN A 190 -18.57 -11.27 -38.04
C ASN A 190 -17.65 -11.25 -36.80
N ALA A 191 -18.22 -10.84 -35.66
CA ALA A 191 -17.50 -10.77 -34.39
C ALA A 191 -17.17 -12.18 -33.87
N PHE A 192 -15.96 -12.66 -34.17
CA PHE A 192 -15.46 -13.95 -33.68
C PHE A 192 -14.55 -13.74 -32.46
N GLN A 193 -14.87 -14.40 -31.34
CA GLN A 193 -14.04 -14.38 -30.12
C GLN A 193 -13.30 -15.72 -29.95
N VAL A 194 -11.97 -15.63 -29.83
CA VAL A 194 -11.06 -16.77 -29.58
C VAL A 194 -10.47 -16.62 -28.17
N SER A 195 -10.74 -17.58 -27.27
CA SER A 195 -10.14 -17.60 -25.93
C SER A 195 -8.86 -18.45 -25.91
N LYS A 196 -7.91 -18.17 -25.01
CA LYS A 196 -6.59 -18.86 -24.89
C LYS A 196 -6.66 -20.34 -24.51
N SER A 197 -7.85 -20.87 -24.28
CA SER A 197 -8.15 -22.29 -24.12
C SER A 197 -8.99 -22.73 -25.32
N THR A 198 -8.63 -23.87 -25.90
CA THR A 198 -9.17 -24.61 -27.05
C THR A 198 -10.67 -24.41 -27.39
N TRP A 199 -11.10 -23.20 -27.71
CA TRP A 199 -12.49 -22.87 -27.98
C TRP A 199 -12.56 -21.66 -28.92
N ILE A 200 -13.36 -21.79 -29.98
CA ILE A 200 -13.66 -20.71 -30.92
C ILE A 200 -15.16 -20.56 -30.98
N ARG A 201 -15.69 -19.38 -30.63
CA ARG A 201 -17.12 -19.07 -30.73
C ARG A 201 -17.38 -18.33 -32.03
N LEU A 202 -18.15 -18.93 -32.93
CA LEU A 202 -18.50 -18.34 -34.22
C LEU A 202 -19.91 -17.72 -34.20
N GLN A 203 -20.08 -16.46 -33.81
CA GLN A 203 -21.38 -15.77 -33.87
C GLN A 203 -21.59 -15.09 -35.23
N ARG A 204 -22.68 -15.44 -35.91
CA ARG A 204 -23.16 -14.75 -37.11
C ARG A 204 -24.08 -13.61 -36.69
N THR A 205 -23.61 -12.38 -36.75
CA THR A 205 -24.44 -11.19 -36.62
C THR A 205 -25.07 -10.89 -37.98
N TYR A 206 -26.38 -11.16 -38.14
CA TYR A 206 -27.12 -10.57 -39.25
C TYR A 206 -27.22 -9.07 -38.98
N GLY A 207 -26.39 -8.27 -39.64
CA GLY A 207 -26.66 -6.85 -39.81
C GLY A 207 -27.89 -6.71 -40.69
N ALA A 208 -29.01 -6.31 -40.11
CA ALA A 208 -30.10 -5.74 -40.88
C ALA A 208 -29.58 -4.41 -41.46
N THR A 209 -29.24 -4.42 -42.74
CA THR A 209 -29.04 -3.17 -43.49
C THR A 209 -30.41 -2.51 -43.63
N PRO A 210 -30.64 -1.27 -43.15
CA PRO A 210 -31.84 -0.54 -43.51
C PRO A 210 -31.63 0.03 -44.92
N ILE A 211 -32.40 -0.49 -45.89
CA ILE A 211 -32.86 0.28 -47.06
C ILE A 211 -34.33 -0.10 -47.28
#